data_AF-A0AAQ4PDU7-F1
#
_entry.id   AF-A0AAQ4PDU7-F1
#
_cell.length_a   1.000
_cell.length_b   1.000
_cell.length_c   1.000
_cell.angle_alpha   90.00
_cell.angle_beta   90.00
_cell.angle_gamma   90.00
#
_symmetry.space_group_name_H-M   'P 1'
#
loop_
_entity.id
_entity.type
_entity.pdbx_description
1 polymer ?
#
loop_
_entity_poly.entity_id
_entity_poly.type
_entity_poly.pdbx_seq_one_letter_code
_entity_poly.pdbx_strand_id
1 'polypeptide(L)'
;MQESLQQQVEQVSSLLEEAGRPHLPAALLQQASHLQAALVGSLGGVGSLREELEAGVELQQQCERLVGGLEELLALGSERLARRPVAELQTSARLQRQLAGHTGFFRFLGHRFQILQQLTQRVPKSAQRRWEAAVTGLQAEVSRMQQHALDEGTRMQETLQMWSLWEEDSAWTDSLLRDIETSFPKMHEGDNSELGAYQERRGVLQGSRARFSRMLEAGLWLKVAGCGGVGASTRSLEARWRALHRKVELKHTDVERRRKLRSRFCRDSAALAEWMGGARELIDQCRQLSAEDEVDVEQRRDHYLKSVTLTKELEAKSQLKAAVVCVGTQLVELREEDRDPDGGLEDPDRLPVPSQLRRVELHWSGLQADAPVLQRALHERWMKTLSQQEALLELQAWLEVAESRLEEHRGRVNGSSASDADLGRLLRCCEESRAEMTAHRATLDYLSRPLHTCGTEDGQRGRQEHNQFAEEQGRLNHRWLRLLETLDCQLDEVQQEMRSRAEQEARLQQINSWIADQNRWMDSARTPSSLTELQRSVDAAQEKIEHRAAALQESRGRLVGGGTSSRDLIARTEKSIQACAALTQQ
;
A
#
# COMPACT_ATOMS: atom_id res chain seq x y z
N MET A 1 -27.24 -58.18 77.37
CA MET A 1 -26.67 -59.50 77.03
C MET A 1 -25.21 -59.61 77.51
N GLN A 2 -24.32 -58.66 77.17
CA GLN A 2 -22.95 -58.61 77.70
C GLN A 2 -22.90 -58.50 79.23
N GLU A 3 -23.68 -57.61 79.85
CA GLU A 3 -23.77 -57.50 81.32
C GLU A 3 -24.28 -58.80 81.98
N SER A 4 -25.19 -59.51 81.31
CA SER A 4 -25.71 -60.80 81.78
C SER A 4 -24.70 -61.93 81.61
N LEU A 5 -23.92 -61.94 80.53
CA LEU A 5 -22.81 -62.90 80.32
C LEU A 5 -21.64 -62.59 81.26
N GLN A 6 -21.35 -61.32 81.55
CA GLN A 6 -20.31 -60.90 82.47
C GLN A 6 -20.67 -61.25 83.92
N GLN A 7 -21.93 -61.02 84.32
CA GLN A 7 -22.47 -61.54 85.59
C GLN A 7 -22.43 -63.07 85.65
N GLN A 8 -22.72 -63.78 84.55
CA GLN A 8 -22.61 -65.25 84.50
C GLN A 8 -21.15 -65.74 84.57
N VAL A 9 -20.20 -65.06 83.93
CA VAL A 9 -18.75 -65.36 84.06
C VAL A 9 -18.31 -65.13 85.50
N GLU A 10 -18.69 -64.02 86.12
CA GLU A 10 -18.36 -63.70 87.52
C GLU A 10 -19.00 -64.70 88.50
N GLN A 11 -20.27 -65.07 88.30
CA GLN A 11 -20.99 -66.09 89.10
C GLN A 11 -20.41 -67.49 88.93
N VAL A 12 -20.01 -67.90 87.72
CA VAL A 12 -19.37 -69.20 87.48
C VAL A 12 -17.95 -69.23 88.05
N SER A 13 -17.23 -68.09 88.02
CA SER A 13 -15.91 -67.94 88.63
C SER A 13 -15.97 -68.06 90.16
N SER A 14 -16.96 -67.39 90.79
CA SER A 14 -17.18 -67.51 92.25
C SER A 14 -17.61 -68.92 92.65
N LEU A 15 -18.48 -69.58 91.87
CA LEU A 15 -18.92 -70.96 92.13
C LEU A 15 -17.78 -71.98 91.94
N LEU A 16 -16.83 -71.75 91.01
CA LEU A 16 -15.65 -72.58 90.82
C LEU A 16 -14.59 -72.38 91.91
N GLU A 17 -14.41 -71.15 92.41
CA GLU A 17 -13.58 -70.88 93.60
C GLU A 17 -14.17 -71.50 94.88
N GLU A 18 -15.51 -71.51 95.03
CA GLU A 18 -16.22 -72.18 96.14
C GLU A 18 -16.18 -73.72 96.02
N ALA A 19 -16.28 -74.28 94.81
CA ALA A 19 -16.22 -75.72 94.52
C ALA A 19 -14.81 -76.34 94.63
N GLY A 20 -13.76 -75.53 94.75
CA GLY A 20 -12.38 -75.96 95.01
C GLY A 20 -12.12 -76.48 96.44
N ARG A 21 -13.13 -76.53 97.31
CA ARG A 21 -13.08 -77.12 98.66
C ARG A 21 -13.59 -78.57 98.65
N PRO A 22 -13.03 -79.47 99.47
CA PRO A 22 -12.82 -80.86 99.07
C PRO A 22 -14.10 -81.68 99.18
N HIS A 23 -14.87 -81.88 98.09
CA HIS A 23 -15.78 -83.04 97.91
C HIS A 23 -16.39 -83.22 96.48
N LEU A 24 -15.83 -82.61 95.42
CA LEU A 24 -16.34 -82.77 94.04
C LEU A 24 -15.43 -83.62 93.14
N PRO A 25 -15.97 -84.58 92.35
CA PRO A 25 -15.21 -85.40 91.40
C PRO A 25 -14.43 -84.58 90.36
N ALA A 26 -13.17 -84.94 90.09
CA ALA A 26 -12.28 -84.23 89.15
C ALA A 26 -12.88 -84.04 87.74
N ALA A 27 -13.70 -84.98 87.26
CA ALA A 27 -14.39 -84.89 85.97
C ALA A 27 -15.39 -83.71 85.91
N LEU A 28 -16.08 -83.40 87.00
CA LEU A 28 -17.05 -82.29 87.07
C LEU A 28 -16.36 -80.93 87.17
N LEU A 29 -15.25 -80.83 87.92
CA LEU A 29 -14.40 -79.62 87.96
C LEU A 29 -13.79 -79.32 86.59
N GLN A 30 -13.31 -80.35 85.89
CA GLN A 30 -12.76 -80.20 84.53
C GLN A 30 -13.84 -79.74 83.54
N GLN A 31 -15.05 -80.29 83.63
CA GLN A 31 -16.18 -79.90 82.78
C GLN A 31 -16.67 -78.46 83.09
N ALA A 32 -16.67 -78.04 84.35
CA ALA A 32 -17.01 -76.68 84.76
C ALA A 32 -15.93 -75.65 84.34
N SER A 33 -14.64 -75.98 84.46
CA SER A 33 -13.55 -75.14 83.92
C SER A 33 -13.58 -75.02 82.38
N HIS A 34 -13.98 -76.08 81.68
CA HIS A 34 -14.18 -76.07 80.23
C HIS A 34 -15.37 -75.18 79.84
N LEU A 35 -16.46 -75.23 80.60
CA LEU A 35 -17.61 -74.33 80.41
C LEU A 35 -17.25 -72.87 80.74
N GLN A 36 -16.46 -72.60 81.76
CA GLN A 36 -15.96 -71.25 82.08
C GLN A 36 -15.04 -70.72 80.97
N ALA A 37 -14.11 -71.53 80.46
CA ALA A 37 -13.27 -71.16 79.32
C ALA A 37 -14.10 -70.90 78.05
N ALA A 38 -15.16 -71.69 77.81
CA ALA A 38 -16.11 -71.46 76.73
C ALA A 38 -16.93 -70.17 76.93
N LEU A 39 -17.31 -69.84 78.17
CA LEU A 39 -18.03 -68.61 78.51
C LEU A 39 -17.15 -67.36 78.38
N VAL A 40 -15.91 -67.42 78.86
CA VAL A 40 -14.89 -66.36 78.68
C VAL A 40 -14.54 -66.20 77.20
N GLY A 41 -14.38 -67.28 76.45
CA GLY A 41 -14.19 -67.26 75.00
C GLY A 41 -15.39 -66.66 74.26
N SER A 42 -16.61 -66.93 74.73
CA SER A 42 -17.84 -66.32 74.19
C SER A 42 -17.93 -64.84 74.54
N LEU A 43 -17.54 -64.42 75.75
CA LEU A 43 -17.49 -63.02 76.18
C LEU A 43 -16.43 -62.23 75.40
N GLY A 44 -15.24 -62.80 75.21
CA GLY A 44 -14.17 -62.23 74.38
C GLY A 44 -14.55 -62.17 72.90
N GLY A 45 -15.24 -63.20 72.39
CA GLY A 45 -15.83 -63.19 71.05
C GLY A 45 -16.89 -62.12 70.87
N VAL A 46 -17.78 -61.93 71.87
CA VAL A 46 -18.79 -60.85 71.89
C VAL A 46 -18.14 -59.47 72.00
N GLY A 47 -17.06 -59.34 72.76
CA GLY A 47 -16.26 -58.10 72.86
C GLY A 47 -15.60 -57.73 71.53
N SER A 48 -14.90 -58.68 70.89
CA SER A 48 -14.30 -58.52 69.55
C SER A 48 -15.36 -58.19 68.50
N LEU A 49 -16.50 -58.90 68.50
CA LEU A 49 -17.63 -58.62 67.61
C LEU A 49 -18.21 -57.23 67.84
N ARG A 50 -18.25 -56.76 69.09
CA ARG A 50 -18.73 -55.41 69.42
C ARG A 50 -17.76 -54.34 68.93
N GLU A 51 -16.46 -54.48 69.14
CA GLU A 51 -15.44 -53.54 68.64
C GLU A 51 -15.42 -53.52 67.09
N GLU A 52 -15.55 -54.68 66.44
CA GLU A 52 -15.71 -54.77 64.98
C GLU A 52 -17.01 -54.12 64.48
N LEU A 53 -18.11 -54.25 65.22
CA LEU A 53 -19.38 -53.60 64.90
C LEU A 53 -19.29 -52.08 65.11
N GLU A 54 -18.69 -51.62 66.19
CA GLU A 54 -18.45 -50.21 66.50
C GLU A 54 -17.55 -49.57 65.41
N ALA A 55 -16.41 -50.19 65.08
CA ALA A 55 -15.55 -49.75 63.98
C ALA A 55 -16.26 -49.79 62.61
N GLY A 56 -17.13 -50.78 62.38
CA GLY A 56 -17.95 -50.89 61.17
C GLY A 56 -18.98 -49.78 61.04
N VAL A 57 -19.62 -49.38 62.15
CA VAL A 57 -20.57 -48.26 62.21
C VAL A 57 -19.85 -46.93 62.01
N GLU A 58 -18.68 -46.73 62.63
CA GLU A 58 -17.87 -45.52 62.42
C GLU A 58 -17.43 -45.37 60.96
N LEU A 59 -17.00 -46.47 60.32
CA LEU A 59 -16.63 -46.48 58.91
C LEU A 59 -17.83 -46.16 58.00
N GLN A 60 -19.01 -46.68 58.30
CA GLN A 60 -20.25 -46.34 57.58
C GLN A 60 -20.59 -44.86 57.71
N GLN A 61 -20.49 -44.28 58.91
CA GLN A 61 -20.72 -42.84 59.13
C GLN A 61 -19.70 -41.97 58.39
N GLN A 62 -18.45 -42.43 58.26
CA GLN A 62 -17.43 -41.75 57.46
C GLN A 62 -17.78 -41.80 55.96
N CYS A 63 -18.24 -42.94 55.44
CA CYS A 63 -18.71 -43.07 54.07
C CYS A 63 -19.95 -42.19 53.79
N GLU A 64 -20.92 -42.13 54.71
CA GLU A 64 -22.12 -41.27 54.58
C GLU A 64 -21.74 -39.79 54.49
N ARG A 65 -20.89 -39.31 55.40
CA ARG A 65 -20.41 -37.93 55.38
C ARG A 65 -19.62 -37.61 54.10
N LEU A 66 -18.82 -38.55 53.61
CA LEU A 66 -18.03 -38.35 52.41
C LEU A 66 -18.89 -38.35 51.15
N VAL A 67 -19.94 -39.16 51.08
CA VAL A 67 -20.93 -39.14 49.99
C VAL A 67 -21.68 -37.80 49.97
N GLY A 68 -22.25 -37.37 51.10
CA GLY A 68 -22.94 -36.08 51.16
C GLY A 68 -22.03 -34.91 50.79
N GLY A 69 -20.78 -34.90 51.30
CA GLY A 69 -19.80 -33.88 50.93
C GLY A 69 -19.37 -33.94 49.45
N LEU A 70 -19.35 -35.11 48.83
CA LEU A 70 -19.09 -35.25 47.39
C LEU A 70 -20.27 -34.71 46.56
N GLU A 71 -21.51 -34.97 46.95
CA GLU A 71 -22.70 -34.42 46.31
C GLU A 71 -22.71 -32.89 46.35
N GLU A 72 -22.33 -32.29 47.48
CA GLU A 72 -22.16 -30.83 47.61
C GLU A 72 -21.04 -30.31 46.70
N LEU A 73 -19.89 -30.99 46.64
CA LEU A 73 -18.79 -30.63 45.73
C LEU A 73 -19.20 -30.79 44.26
N LEU A 74 -20.04 -31.76 43.92
CA LEU A 74 -20.56 -31.94 42.58
C LEU A 74 -21.50 -30.78 42.20
N ALA A 75 -22.36 -30.33 43.13
CA ALA A 75 -23.21 -29.16 42.93
C ALA A 75 -22.38 -27.88 42.71
N LEU A 76 -21.39 -27.63 43.57
CA LEU A 76 -20.46 -26.50 43.45
C LEU A 76 -19.63 -26.56 42.16
N GLY A 77 -19.18 -27.75 41.77
CA GLY A 77 -18.45 -27.98 40.52
C GLY A 77 -19.31 -27.66 39.29
N SER A 78 -20.58 -28.06 39.32
CA SER A 78 -21.55 -27.78 38.26
C SER A 78 -21.81 -26.29 38.13
N GLU A 79 -22.00 -25.58 39.25
CA GLU A 79 -22.15 -24.13 39.27
C GLU A 79 -20.90 -23.44 38.70
N ARG A 80 -19.71 -23.89 39.11
CA ARG A 80 -18.43 -23.35 38.64
C ARG A 80 -18.24 -23.51 37.13
N LEU A 81 -18.67 -24.64 36.57
CA LEU A 81 -18.60 -24.92 35.13
C LEU A 81 -19.68 -24.18 34.33
N ALA A 82 -20.84 -23.92 34.93
CA ALA A 82 -21.93 -23.17 34.31
C ALA A 82 -21.64 -21.65 34.23
N ARG A 83 -20.82 -21.12 35.13
CA ARG A 83 -20.39 -19.71 35.11
C ARG A 83 -19.53 -19.44 33.87
N ARG A 84 -20.11 -18.85 32.83
CA ARG A 84 -19.33 -18.25 31.74
C ARG A 84 -18.60 -16.99 32.25
N PRO A 85 -17.30 -16.82 31.98
CA PRO A 85 -16.58 -15.59 32.33
C PRO A 85 -16.94 -14.50 31.32
N VAL A 86 -18.14 -13.91 31.42
CA VAL A 86 -18.66 -13.00 30.38
C VAL A 86 -18.14 -11.56 30.51
N ALA A 87 -17.50 -11.17 31.62
CA ALA A 87 -17.10 -9.77 31.83
C ALA A 87 -15.71 -9.53 32.48
N GLU A 88 -15.01 -10.58 32.90
CA GLU A 88 -13.97 -10.43 33.93
C GLU A 88 -12.53 -10.72 33.50
N LEU A 89 -12.31 -11.29 32.30
CA LEU A 89 -10.97 -11.62 31.77
C LEU A 89 -10.28 -10.38 31.18
N GLN A 90 -9.91 -9.45 32.07
CA GLN A 90 -9.23 -8.21 31.72
C GLN A 90 -7.70 -8.39 31.62
N THR A 91 -7.13 -9.40 32.29
CA THR A 91 -5.66 -9.63 32.36
C THR A 91 -5.29 -11.11 32.36
N SER A 92 -4.12 -11.44 31.78
CA SER A 92 -3.52 -12.79 31.76
C SER A 92 -3.34 -13.37 33.17
N ALA A 93 -2.86 -12.55 34.12
CA ALA A 93 -2.68 -12.96 35.51
C ALA A 93 -3.98 -13.44 36.18
N ARG A 94 -5.14 -12.86 35.82
CA ARG A 94 -6.43 -13.29 36.36
C ARG A 94 -6.84 -14.66 35.81
N LEU A 95 -6.61 -14.89 34.52
CA LEU A 95 -6.87 -16.18 33.87
C LEU A 95 -5.95 -17.29 34.43
N GLN A 96 -4.67 -16.98 34.67
CA GLN A 96 -3.74 -17.91 35.34
C GLN A 96 -4.23 -18.31 36.73
N ARG A 97 -4.69 -17.33 37.54
CA ARG A 97 -5.26 -17.59 38.86
C ARG A 97 -6.53 -18.44 38.78
N GLN A 98 -7.39 -18.16 37.81
CA GLN A 98 -8.61 -18.93 37.58
C GLN A 98 -8.30 -20.39 37.19
N LEU A 99 -7.34 -20.60 36.29
CA LEU A 99 -6.88 -21.93 35.88
C LEU A 99 -6.28 -22.71 37.06
N ALA A 100 -5.44 -22.07 37.88
CA ALA A 100 -4.86 -22.69 39.07
C ALA A 100 -5.94 -23.09 40.09
N GLY A 101 -6.93 -22.23 40.33
CA GLY A 101 -8.06 -22.54 41.20
C GLY A 101 -8.96 -23.63 40.63
N HIS A 102 -9.16 -23.66 39.30
CA HIS A 102 -9.96 -24.67 38.59
C HIS A 102 -9.32 -26.05 38.69
N THR A 103 -8.06 -26.16 38.30
CA THR A 103 -7.29 -27.42 38.42
C THR A 103 -7.17 -27.89 39.87
N GLY A 104 -6.98 -26.98 40.83
CA GLY A 104 -6.97 -27.31 42.26
C GLY A 104 -8.27 -27.93 42.74
N PHE A 105 -9.42 -27.33 42.39
CA PHE A 105 -10.74 -27.81 42.80
C PHE A 105 -11.05 -29.21 42.24
N PHE A 106 -10.86 -29.43 40.94
CA PHE A 106 -11.20 -30.72 40.32
C PHE A 106 -10.22 -31.84 40.69
N ARG A 107 -8.95 -31.51 40.98
CA ARG A 107 -8.01 -32.45 41.60
C ARG A 107 -8.47 -32.85 43.01
N PHE A 108 -8.95 -31.90 43.80
CA PHE A 108 -9.49 -32.18 45.13
C PHE A 108 -10.75 -33.06 45.08
N LEU A 109 -11.69 -32.79 44.16
CA LEU A 109 -12.86 -33.63 43.92
C LEU A 109 -12.47 -35.07 43.57
N GLY A 110 -11.52 -35.25 42.65
CA GLY A 110 -11.02 -36.57 42.27
C GLY A 110 -10.37 -37.32 43.44
N HIS A 111 -9.57 -36.63 44.25
CA HIS A 111 -8.95 -37.22 45.43
C HIS A 111 -9.99 -37.65 46.47
N ARG A 112 -11.02 -36.84 46.73
CA ARG A 112 -12.12 -37.18 47.65
C ARG A 112 -12.90 -38.41 47.18
N PHE A 113 -13.15 -38.53 45.88
CA PHE A 113 -13.80 -39.70 45.31
C PHE A 113 -12.94 -40.96 45.43
N GLN A 114 -11.62 -40.86 45.21
CA GLN A 114 -10.69 -41.98 45.42
C GLN A 114 -10.67 -42.46 46.88
N ILE A 115 -10.71 -41.53 47.84
CA ILE A 115 -10.82 -41.87 49.28
C ILE A 115 -12.11 -42.65 49.54
N LEU A 116 -13.25 -42.24 48.94
CA LEU A 116 -14.51 -42.98 49.07
C LEU A 116 -14.40 -44.41 48.52
N GLN A 117 -13.82 -44.57 47.34
CA GLN A 117 -13.60 -45.90 46.74
C GLN A 117 -12.74 -46.80 47.64
N GLN A 118 -11.70 -46.25 48.28
CA GLN A 118 -10.85 -47.00 49.21
C GLN A 118 -11.58 -47.36 50.52
N LEU A 119 -12.36 -46.44 51.09
CA LEU A 119 -13.08 -46.67 52.36
C LEU A 119 -14.21 -47.69 52.18
N THR A 120 -14.94 -47.63 51.07
CA THR A 120 -16.05 -48.56 50.78
C THR A 120 -15.59 -50.01 50.59
N GLN A 121 -14.34 -50.24 50.15
CA GLN A 121 -13.74 -51.58 50.08
C GLN A 121 -13.45 -52.19 51.46
N ARG A 122 -13.42 -51.38 52.53
CA ARG A 122 -13.11 -51.81 53.91
C ARG A 122 -14.36 -52.08 54.75
N VAL A 123 -15.56 -51.84 54.20
CA VAL A 123 -16.84 -52.00 54.91
C VAL A 123 -17.25 -53.48 54.95
N PRO A 124 -17.93 -53.96 56.02
CA PRO A 124 -18.45 -55.33 56.08
C PRO A 124 -19.34 -55.69 54.89
N LYS A 125 -19.24 -56.95 54.42
CA LYS A 125 -19.94 -57.49 53.23
C LYS A 125 -21.46 -57.25 53.24
N SER A 126 -22.08 -57.18 54.42
CA SER A 126 -23.51 -56.91 54.61
C SER A 126 -23.93 -55.50 54.19
N ALA A 127 -23.05 -54.51 54.34
CA ALA A 127 -23.29 -53.11 53.94
C ALA A 127 -22.62 -52.73 52.62
N GLN A 128 -21.74 -53.58 52.11
CA GLN A 128 -20.98 -53.35 50.88
C GLN A 128 -21.89 -53.11 49.65
N ARG A 129 -22.99 -53.85 49.50
CA ARG A 129 -23.96 -53.65 48.39
C ARG A 129 -24.59 -52.26 48.36
N ARG A 130 -24.86 -51.65 49.53
CA ARG A 130 -25.41 -50.28 49.63
C ARG A 130 -24.42 -49.27 49.07
N TRP A 131 -23.15 -49.44 49.43
CA TRP A 131 -22.08 -48.55 49.02
C TRP A 131 -21.66 -48.74 47.58
N GLU A 132 -21.71 -49.96 47.06
CA GLU A 132 -21.50 -50.25 45.63
C GLU A 132 -22.46 -49.46 44.74
N ALA A 133 -23.75 -49.41 45.09
CA ALA A 133 -24.73 -48.64 44.34
C ALA A 133 -24.45 -47.12 44.39
N ALA A 134 -24.15 -46.58 45.58
CA ALA A 134 -23.84 -45.16 45.77
C ALA A 134 -22.54 -44.74 45.05
N VAL A 135 -21.48 -45.54 45.17
CA VAL A 135 -20.20 -45.31 44.49
C VAL A 135 -20.37 -45.38 42.97
N THR A 136 -21.13 -46.35 42.46
CA THR A 136 -21.38 -46.49 41.01
C THR A 136 -22.15 -45.28 40.46
N GLY A 137 -23.16 -44.79 41.19
CA GLY A 137 -23.91 -43.59 40.82
C GLY A 137 -23.02 -42.34 40.79
N LEU A 138 -22.23 -42.12 41.84
CA LEU A 138 -21.28 -41.00 41.91
C LEU A 138 -20.14 -41.12 40.88
N GLN A 139 -19.71 -42.33 40.54
CA GLN A 139 -18.62 -42.55 39.59
C GLN A 139 -18.93 -41.95 38.23
N ALA A 140 -20.15 -42.14 37.73
CA ALA A 140 -20.58 -41.58 36.45
C ALA A 140 -20.58 -40.05 36.48
N GLU A 141 -21.10 -39.46 37.56
CA GLU A 141 -21.18 -38.00 37.72
C GLU A 141 -19.80 -37.34 37.88
N VAL A 142 -18.95 -37.91 38.74
CA VAL A 142 -17.57 -37.45 38.95
C VAL A 142 -16.78 -37.56 37.66
N SER A 143 -16.88 -38.67 36.92
CA SER A 143 -16.16 -38.86 35.65
C SER A 143 -16.61 -37.87 34.58
N ARG A 144 -17.93 -37.69 34.42
CA ARG A 144 -18.50 -36.69 33.48
C ARG A 144 -18.00 -35.28 33.80
N MET A 145 -18.01 -34.91 35.07
CA MET A 145 -17.59 -33.59 35.51
C MET A 145 -16.08 -33.39 35.40
N GLN A 146 -15.28 -34.41 35.70
CA GLN A 146 -13.82 -34.37 35.49
C GLN A 146 -13.48 -34.17 34.01
N GLN A 147 -14.20 -34.83 33.10
CA GLN A 147 -13.99 -34.62 31.66
C GLN A 147 -14.32 -33.19 31.25
N HIS A 148 -15.51 -32.68 31.64
CA HIS A 148 -15.89 -31.30 31.32
C HIS A 148 -14.92 -30.27 31.93
N ALA A 149 -14.44 -30.53 33.14
CA ALA A 149 -13.43 -29.70 33.78
C ALA A 149 -12.07 -29.76 33.08
N LEU A 150 -11.68 -30.91 32.55
CA LEU A 150 -10.45 -31.07 31.77
C LEU A 150 -10.53 -30.29 30.46
N ASP A 151 -11.67 -30.36 29.76
CA ASP A 151 -11.90 -29.63 28.51
C ASP A 151 -11.87 -28.11 28.76
N GLU A 152 -12.57 -27.62 29.80
CA GLU A 152 -12.54 -26.21 30.21
C GLU A 152 -11.15 -25.76 30.67
N GLY A 153 -10.42 -26.60 31.40
CA GLY A 153 -9.05 -26.32 31.82
C GLY A 153 -8.09 -26.21 30.63
N THR A 154 -8.24 -27.10 29.64
CA THR A 154 -7.47 -27.07 28.39
C THR A 154 -7.75 -25.79 27.61
N ARG A 155 -9.03 -25.41 27.46
CA ARG A 155 -9.41 -24.14 26.82
C ARG A 155 -8.81 -22.92 27.51
N MET A 156 -8.83 -22.88 28.85
CA MET A 156 -8.20 -21.79 29.62
C MET A 156 -6.68 -21.74 29.37
N GLN A 157 -6.03 -22.90 29.25
CA GLN A 157 -4.60 -22.99 29.01
C GLN A 157 -4.20 -22.59 27.58
N GLU A 158 -4.96 -23.02 26.56
CA GLU A 158 -4.82 -22.54 25.17
C GLU A 158 -5.00 -21.03 25.09
N THR A 159 -5.99 -20.48 25.83
CA THR A 159 -6.22 -19.04 25.91
C THR A 159 -5.01 -18.31 26.48
N LEU A 160 -4.37 -18.86 27.52
CA LEU A 160 -3.14 -18.30 28.09
C LEU A 160 -1.95 -18.33 27.12
N GLN A 161 -1.80 -19.42 26.35
CA GLN A 161 -0.75 -19.53 25.35
C GLN A 161 -0.93 -18.47 24.25
N MET A 162 -2.15 -18.34 23.72
CA MET A 162 -2.46 -17.31 22.73
C MET A 162 -2.27 -15.89 23.30
N TRP A 163 -2.60 -15.69 24.58
CA TRP A 163 -2.38 -14.42 25.27
C TRP A 163 -0.89 -14.08 25.36
N SER A 164 -0.04 -15.05 25.75
CA SER A 164 1.41 -14.83 25.82
C SER A 164 2.02 -14.47 24.46
N LEU A 165 1.61 -15.18 23.40
CA LEU A 165 2.04 -14.88 22.03
C LEU A 165 1.63 -13.46 21.61
N TRP A 166 0.39 -13.07 21.92
CA TRP A 166 -0.10 -11.73 21.63
C TRP A 166 0.64 -10.65 22.42
N GLU A 167 0.89 -10.85 23.72
CA GLU A 167 1.64 -9.90 24.56
C GLU A 167 3.07 -9.68 24.02
N GLU A 168 3.78 -10.75 23.66
CA GLU A 168 5.12 -10.67 23.08
C GLU A 168 5.14 -9.93 21.74
N ASP A 169 4.27 -10.30 20.81
CA ASP A 169 4.25 -9.69 19.48
C ASP A 169 3.69 -8.26 19.51
N SER A 170 2.76 -7.95 20.41
CA SER A 170 2.23 -6.59 20.58
C SER A 170 3.25 -5.65 21.23
N ALA A 171 4.00 -6.10 22.25
CA ALA A 171 5.07 -5.32 22.86
C ALA A 171 6.21 -5.04 21.85
N TRP A 172 6.57 -6.05 21.07
CA TRP A 172 7.55 -5.88 20.01
C TRP A 172 7.06 -4.91 18.92
N THR A 173 5.80 -5.04 18.49
CA THR A 173 5.20 -4.13 17.51
C THR A 173 5.15 -2.69 18.05
N ASP A 174 4.80 -2.51 19.33
CA ASP A 174 4.77 -1.18 19.95
C ASP A 174 6.15 -0.52 19.93
N SER A 175 7.20 -1.27 20.28
CA SER A 175 8.59 -0.81 20.20
C SER A 175 8.97 -0.44 18.77
N LEU A 176 8.72 -1.33 17.81
CA LEU A 176 9.05 -1.11 16.40
C LEU A 176 8.40 0.16 15.85
N LEU A 177 7.10 0.33 16.11
CA LEU A 177 6.36 1.51 15.66
C LEU A 177 6.94 2.78 16.31
N ARG A 178 7.29 2.73 17.59
CA ARG A 178 7.90 3.86 18.31
C ARG A 178 9.30 4.21 17.77
N ASP A 179 10.10 3.22 17.41
CA ASP A 179 11.42 3.42 16.82
C ASP A 179 11.30 4.08 15.43
N ILE A 180 10.34 3.65 14.61
CA ILE A 180 10.07 4.29 13.32
C ILE A 180 9.53 5.72 13.50
N GLU A 181 8.65 5.94 14.48
CA GLU A 181 8.10 7.26 14.83
C GLU A 181 9.15 8.25 15.35
N THR A 182 10.15 7.77 16.08
CA THR A 182 11.22 8.61 16.64
C THR A 182 12.38 8.79 15.67
N SER A 183 12.57 7.85 14.76
CA SER A 183 13.64 7.90 13.76
C SER A 183 13.30 8.71 12.52
N PHE A 184 12.11 9.31 12.39
CA PHE A 184 11.82 10.17 11.23
C PHE A 184 12.92 11.23 11.08
N PRO A 185 13.45 11.44 9.86
CA PRO A 185 14.56 12.37 9.68
C PRO A 185 14.09 13.74 10.14
N LYS A 186 14.90 14.41 10.96
CA LYS A 186 14.82 15.88 11.02
C LYS A 186 15.20 16.34 9.60
N MET A 187 14.36 17.16 8.97
CA MET A 187 14.32 17.48 7.53
C MET A 187 15.55 18.24 6.97
N HIS A 188 16.76 17.93 7.44
CA HIS A 188 17.98 18.68 7.19
C HIS A 188 19.08 17.87 6.48
N GLU A 189 18.82 16.63 6.08
CA GLU A 189 19.79 15.83 5.34
C GLU A 189 19.30 15.66 3.90
N GLY A 190 20.03 16.22 2.93
CA GLY A 190 19.55 16.36 1.55
C GLY A 190 18.95 15.10 0.89
N ASP A 191 18.21 15.32 -0.21
CA ASP A 191 17.30 14.39 -0.90
C ASP A 191 17.75 12.91 -1.00
N ASN A 192 19.06 12.61 -1.13
CA ASN A 192 19.57 11.23 -1.22
C ASN A 192 19.62 10.49 0.13
N SER A 193 19.97 11.18 1.22
CA SER A 193 19.99 10.59 2.57
C SER A 193 18.57 10.30 3.04
N GLU A 194 17.65 11.25 2.81
CA GLU A 194 16.23 11.10 3.12
C GLU A 194 15.58 9.93 2.39
N LEU A 195 15.83 9.76 1.08
CA LEU A 195 15.25 8.65 0.32
C LEU A 195 15.70 7.28 0.86
N GLY A 196 17.00 7.14 1.17
CA GLY A 196 17.54 5.91 1.76
C GLY A 196 16.89 5.59 3.10
N ALA A 197 16.73 6.60 3.96
CA ALA A 197 16.09 6.44 5.26
C ALA A 197 14.61 6.02 5.15
N TYR A 198 13.84 6.56 4.18
CA TYR A 198 12.46 6.10 3.95
C TYR A 198 12.39 4.70 3.32
N GLN A 199 13.34 4.34 2.45
CA GLN A 199 13.43 3.00 1.88
C GLN A 199 13.75 1.95 2.95
N GLU A 200 14.66 2.24 3.86
CA GLU A 200 14.99 1.36 4.98
C GLU A 200 13.76 1.12 5.87
N ARG A 201 13.08 2.19 6.32
CA ARG A 201 11.87 2.08 7.14
C ARG A 201 10.76 1.31 6.44
N ARG A 202 10.58 1.52 5.13
CA ARG A 202 9.65 0.74 4.30
C ARG A 202 10.03 -0.75 4.28
N GLY A 203 11.32 -1.05 4.13
CA GLY A 203 11.85 -2.41 4.21
C GLY A 203 11.59 -3.07 5.56
N VAL A 204 11.80 -2.33 6.65
CA VAL A 204 11.53 -2.78 8.02
C VAL A 204 10.05 -3.09 8.23
N LEU A 205 9.13 -2.20 7.82
CA LEU A 205 7.67 -2.42 7.89
C LEU A 205 7.23 -3.62 7.04
N GLN A 206 7.78 -3.76 5.84
CA GLN A 206 7.45 -4.87 4.95
C GLN A 206 7.95 -6.21 5.51
N GLY A 207 9.19 -6.25 6.03
CA GLY A 207 9.78 -7.44 6.64
C GLY A 207 9.09 -7.87 7.93
N SER A 208 8.45 -6.94 8.63
CA SER A 208 7.71 -7.19 9.87
C SER A 208 6.22 -7.53 9.67
N ARG A 209 5.71 -7.45 8.44
CA ARG A 209 4.29 -7.69 8.10
C ARG A 209 3.78 -9.04 8.58
N ALA A 210 4.55 -10.12 8.41
CA ALA A 210 4.11 -11.47 8.81
C ALA A 210 3.93 -11.58 10.33
N ARG A 211 4.86 -11.01 11.11
CA ARG A 211 4.77 -10.99 12.58
C ARG A 211 3.59 -10.14 13.05
N PHE A 212 3.38 -9.00 12.43
CA PHE A 212 2.23 -8.14 12.69
C PHE A 212 0.89 -8.85 12.37
N SER A 213 0.80 -9.59 11.27
CA SER A 213 -0.39 -10.41 10.93
C SER A 213 -0.70 -11.46 11.99
N ARG A 214 0.31 -12.21 12.47
CA ARG A 214 0.12 -13.19 13.56
C ARG A 214 -0.39 -12.54 14.83
N MET A 215 0.10 -11.35 15.17
CA MET A 215 -0.39 -10.58 16.33
C MET A 215 -1.87 -10.21 16.20
N LEU A 216 -2.31 -9.79 15.00
CA LEU A 216 -3.72 -9.50 14.75
C LEU A 216 -4.60 -10.76 14.88
N GLU A 217 -4.14 -11.88 14.34
CA GLU A 217 -4.84 -13.18 14.44
C GLU A 217 -4.99 -13.62 15.90
N ALA A 218 -3.91 -13.55 16.69
CA ALA A 218 -3.95 -13.85 18.11
C ALA A 218 -4.89 -12.90 18.88
N GLY A 219 -4.86 -11.59 18.57
CA GLY A 219 -5.74 -10.60 19.18
C GLY A 219 -7.21 -10.82 18.85
N LEU A 220 -7.53 -11.22 17.61
CA LEU A 220 -8.89 -11.57 17.19
C LEU A 220 -9.37 -12.83 17.90
N TRP A 221 -8.54 -13.87 17.97
CA TRP A 221 -8.86 -15.11 18.67
C TRP A 221 -9.17 -14.84 20.15
N LEU A 222 -8.33 -14.05 20.84
CA LEU A 222 -8.52 -13.67 22.24
C LEU A 222 -9.79 -12.86 22.46
N LYS A 223 -10.14 -11.97 21.51
CA LYS A 223 -11.40 -11.23 21.54
C LYS A 223 -12.61 -12.18 21.48
N VAL A 224 -12.58 -13.19 20.61
CA VAL A 224 -13.64 -14.22 20.51
C VAL A 224 -13.72 -15.05 21.79
N ALA A 225 -12.58 -15.30 22.44
CA ALA A 225 -12.52 -15.97 23.75
C ALA A 225 -13.02 -15.11 24.94
N GLY A 226 -13.44 -13.86 24.72
CA GLY A 226 -13.99 -12.97 25.74
C GLY A 226 -12.99 -11.97 26.36
N CYS A 227 -11.78 -11.86 25.80
CA CYS A 227 -10.71 -11.00 26.32
C CYS A 227 -10.84 -9.56 25.78
N GLY A 228 -11.79 -8.79 26.31
CA GLY A 228 -12.16 -7.47 25.77
C GLY A 228 -11.02 -6.44 25.69
N GLY A 229 -10.10 -6.42 26.65
CA GLY A 229 -8.96 -5.48 26.69
C GLY A 229 -7.95 -5.68 25.56
N VAL A 230 -7.75 -6.94 25.12
CA VAL A 230 -6.87 -7.32 24.02
C VAL A 230 -7.39 -6.73 22.70
N GLY A 231 -8.71 -6.79 22.48
CA GLY A 231 -9.33 -6.30 21.24
C GLY A 231 -9.22 -4.78 21.07
N ALA A 232 -9.22 -3.99 22.14
CA ALA A 232 -9.00 -2.55 22.06
C ALA A 232 -7.54 -2.22 21.70
N SER A 233 -6.59 -2.84 22.40
CA SER A 233 -5.15 -2.65 22.17
C SER A 233 -4.71 -3.08 20.77
N THR A 234 -5.23 -4.22 20.29
CA THR A 234 -4.97 -4.74 18.94
C THR A 234 -5.40 -3.75 17.87
N ARG A 235 -6.62 -3.19 17.98
CA ARG A 235 -7.13 -2.18 17.03
C ARG A 235 -6.34 -0.87 17.06
N SER A 236 -5.84 -0.47 18.24
CA SER A 236 -5.00 0.72 18.38
C SER A 236 -3.67 0.55 17.64
N LEU A 237 -2.98 -0.58 17.87
CA LEU A 237 -1.76 -0.92 17.14
C LEU A 237 -1.99 -1.04 15.64
N GLU A 238 -3.12 -1.60 15.23
CA GLU A 238 -3.49 -1.71 13.82
C GLU A 238 -3.70 -0.36 13.15
N ALA A 239 -4.43 0.55 13.80
CA ALA A 239 -4.60 1.91 13.30
C ALA A 239 -3.25 2.64 13.20
N ARG A 240 -2.39 2.48 14.21
CA ARG A 240 -1.07 3.13 14.26
C ARG A 240 -0.13 2.58 13.18
N TRP A 241 -0.08 1.27 12.99
CA TRP A 241 0.63 0.62 11.88
C TRP A 241 0.16 1.14 10.52
N ARG A 242 -1.16 1.17 10.27
CA ARG A 242 -1.72 1.67 8.99
C ARG A 242 -1.38 3.14 8.76
N ALA A 243 -1.48 3.98 9.78
CA ALA A 243 -1.14 5.39 9.70
C ALA A 243 0.35 5.59 9.37
N LEU A 244 1.22 4.86 10.06
CA LEU A 244 2.67 4.95 9.90
C LEU A 244 3.12 4.46 8.53
N HIS A 245 2.60 3.31 8.08
CA HIS A 245 2.87 2.78 6.75
C HIS A 245 2.45 3.77 5.66
N ARG A 246 1.26 4.37 5.76
CA ARG A 246 0.81 5.41 4.81
C ARG A 246 1.73 6.62 4.83
N LYS A 247 2.14 7.07 6.01
CA LYS A 247 3.05 8.22 6.18
C LYS A 247 4.41 7.96 5.52
N VAL A 248 5.01 6.79 5.74
CA VAL A 248 6.29 6.40 5.15
C VAL A 248 6.20 6.31 3.62
N GLU A 249 5.15 5.68 3.08
CA GLU A 249 4.93 5.61 1.62
C GLU A 249 4.72 6.99 0.99
N LEU A 250 3.91 7.85 1.62
CA LEU A 250 3.68 9.21 1.13
C LEU A 250 4.98 10.01 1.10
N LYS A 251 5.77 9.97 2.18
CA LYS A 251 7.06 10.69 2.23
C LYS A 251 8.08 10.12 1.25
N HIS A 252 8.14 8.79 1.09
CA HIS A 252 9.01 8.17 0.09
C HIS A 252 8.66 8.64 -1.33
N THR A 253 7.37 8.62 -1.69
CA THR A 253 6.91 9.05 -3.02
C THR A 253 7.12 10.54 -3.26
N ASP A 254 6.94 11.39 -2.25
CA ASP A 254 7.21 12.82 -2.34
C ASP A 254 8.71 13.13 -2.57
N VAL A 255 9.59 12.54 -1.77
CA VAL A 255 11.05 12.71 -1.92
C VAL A 255 11.52 12.21 -3.29
N GLU A 256 11.04 11.04 -3.72
CA GLU A 256 11.38 10.48 -5.04
C GLU A 256 10.89 11.36 -6.19
N ARG A 257 9.66 11.91 -6.09
CA ARG A 257 9.12 12.86 -7.07
C ARG A 257 9.97 14.13 -7.12
N ARG A 258 10.29 14.71 -5.97
CA ARG A 258 11.11 15.93 -5.85
C ARG A 258 12.48 15.72 -6.48
N ARG A 259 13.15 14.60 -6.18
CA ARG A 259 14.45 14.22 -6.76
C ARG A 259 14.41 14.13 -8.28
N LYS A 260 13.38 13.47 -8.84
CA LYS A 260 13.20 13.34 -10.29
C LYS A 260 12.98 14.69 -10.97
N LEU A 261 12.09 15.51 -10.42
CA LEU A 261 11.81 16.86 -10.92
C LEU A 261 13.08 17.72 -10.86
N ARG A 262 13.83 17.67 -9.76
CA ARG A 262 15.07 18.42 -9.59
C ARG A 262 16.15 18.01 -10.58
N SER A 263 16.35 16.71 -10.76
CA SER A 263 17.31 16.19 -11.74
C SER A 263 16.98 16.65 -13.16
N ARG A 264 15.69 16.56 -13.53
CA ARG A 264 15.19 17.03 -14.82
C ARG A 264 15.38 18.54 -14.98
N PHE A 265 14.96 19.33 -13.99
CA PHE A 265 15.10 20.78 -14.02
C PHE A 265 16.55 21.20 -14.22
N CYS A 266 17.50 20.62 -13.49
CA CYS A 266 18.90 21.01 -13.59
C CYS A 266 19.53 20.66 -14.94
N ARG A 267 19.19 19.50 -15.51
CA ARG A 267 19.64 19.13 -16.85
C ARG A 267 19.05 20.06 -17.91
N ASP A 268 17.74 20.24 -17.89
CA ASP A 268 17.01 20.96 -18.93
C ASP A 268 17.31 22.48 -18.86
N SER A 269 17.46 23.05 -17.65
CA SER A 269 17.85 24.46 -17.45
C SER A 269 19.30 24.74 -17.84
N ALA A 270 20.23 23.81 -17.60
CA ALA A 270 21.62 23.95 -18.04
C ALA A 270 21.70 23.96 -19.57
N ALA A 271 21.04 23.01 -20.24
CA ALA A 271 20.99 22.95 -21.69
C ALA A 271 20.35 24.21 -22.31
N LEU A 272 19.31 24.75 -21.68
CA LEU A 272 18.69 26.00 -22.13
C LEU A 272 19.61 27.21 -21.90
N ALA A 273 20.28 27.29 -20.76
CA ALA A 273 21.20 28.39 -20.43
C ALA A 273 22.41 28.42 -21.38
N GLU A 274 23.00 27.27 -21.67
CA GLU A 274 24.10 27.13 -22.64
C GLU A 274 23.68 27.62 -24.03
N TRP A 275 22.53 27.16 -24.53
CA TRP A 275 22.02 27.59 -25.83
C TRP A 275 21.70 29.09 -25.85
N MET A 276 21.05 29.63 -24.81
CA MET A 276 20.75 31.07 -24.73
C MET A 276 22.02 31.93 -24.69
N GLY A 277 23.10 31.43 -24.06
CA GLY A 277 24.42 32.06 -24.08
C GLY A 277 24.97 32.16 -25.49
N GLY A 278 25.02 31.03 -26.22
CA GLY A 278 25.48 31.00 -27.61
C GLY A 278 24.60 31.85 -28.55
N ALA A 279 23.28 31.83 -28.37
CA ALA A 279 22.36 32.67 -29.12
C ALA A 279 22.63 34.17 -28.92
N ARG A 280 22.96 34.58 -27.68
CA ARG A 280 23.33 35.97 -27.37
C ARG A 280 24.63 36.35 -28.06
N GLU A 281 25.65 35.50 -28.00
CA GLU A 281 26.93 35.72 -28.67
C GLU A 281 26.75 35.87 -30.20
N LEU A 282 25.92 35.03 -30.82
CA LEU A 282 25.59 35.14 -32.25
C LEU A 282 24.92 36.47 -32.59
N ILE A 283 23.99 36.95 -31.76
CA ILE A 283 23.36 38.27 -31.95
C ILE A 283 24.41 39.38 -31.87
N ASP A 284 25.30 39.32 -30.89
CA ASP A 284 26.31 40.36 -30.68
C ASP A 284 27.37 40.36 -31.79
N GLN A 285 27.77 39.19 -32.29
CA GLN A 285 28.65 39.06 -33.48
C GLN A 285 27.99 39.64 -34.73
N CYS A 286 26.73 39.29 -35.01
CA CYS A 286 26.00 39.82 -36.16
C CYS A 286 25.79 41.33 -36.07
N ARG A 287 25.61 41.89 -34.87
CA ARG A 287 25.54 43.35 -34.66
C ARG A 287 26.85 44.05 -35.00
N GLN A 288 27.99 43.49 -34.60
CA GLN A 288 29.31 44.04 -34.91
C GLN A 288 29.56 44.03 -36.43
N LEU A 289 29.30 42.90 -37.09
CA LEU A 289 29.45 42.76 -38.55
C LEU A 289 28.47 43.64 -39.34
N SER A 290 27.28 43.92 -38.78
CA SER A 290 26.31 44.82 -39.40
C SER A 290 26.80 46.26 -39.48
N ALA A 291 27.78 46.67 -38.66
CA ALA A 291 28.32 48.03 -38.64
C ALA A 291 29.45 48.28 -39.66
N GLU A 292 30.04 47.23 -40.24
CA GLU A 292 31.10 47.34 -41.24
C GLU A 292 30.51 47.50 -42.65
N ASP A 293 30.81 48.56 -43.39
CA ASP A 293 30.13 48.86 -44.67
C ASP A 293 30.63 48.03 -45.87
N GLU A 294 31.86 47.53 -45.87
CA GLU A 294 32.46 46.77 -47.00
C GLU A 294 32.29 45.25 -46.84
N VAL A 295 31.13 44.73 -47.23
CA VAL A 295 30.85 43.29 -47.22
C VAL A 295 30.19 42.90 -48.53
N ASP A 296 30.61 41.78 -49.12
CA ASP A 296 30.08 41.25 -50.38
C ASP A 296 28.59 40.86 -50.29
N VAL A 297 27.90 40.81 -51.45
CA VAL A 297 26.47 40.50 -51.54
C VAL A 297 26.14 39.12 -50.97
N GLU A 298 26.99 38.13 -51.21
CA GLU A 298 26.83 36.76 -50.71
C GLU A 298 26.94 36.71 -49.19
N GLN A 299 27.91 37.44 -48.62
CA GLN A 299 28.09 37.51 -47.16
C GLN A 299 26.94 38.24 -46.45
N ARG A 300 26.34 39.26 -47.09
CA ARG A 300 25.13 39.93 -46.57
C ARG A 300 23.91 39.00 -46.58
N ARG A 301 23.76 38.20 -47.64
CA ARG A 301 22.74 37.13 -47.72
C ARG A 301 22.94 36.10 -46.62
N ASP A 302 24.16 35.62 -46.42
CA ASP A 302 24.49 34.63 -45.40
C ASP A 302 24.24 35.14 -43.98
N HIS A 303 24.55 36.41 -43.68
CA HIS A 303 24.24 37.00 -42.37
C HIS A 303 22.73 37.08 -42.12
N TYR A 304 21.94 37.48 -43.13
CA TYR A 304 20.48 37.44 -43.02
C TYR A 304 19.98 36.01 -42.78
N LEU A 305 20.43 35.03 -43.56
CA LEU A 305 20.02 33.63 -43.40
C LEU A 305 20.41 33.07 -42.03
N LYS A 306 21.58 33.42 -41.47
CA LYS A 306 21.96 33.07 -40.08
C LYS A 306 20.97 33.63 -39.07
N SER A 307 20.48 34.85 -39.25
CA SER A 307 19.44 35.42 -38.38
C SER A 307 18.09 34.72 -38.52
N VAL A 308 17.73 34.26 -39.72
CA VAL A 308 16.55 33.41 -39.93
C VAL A 308 16.70 32.08 -39.20
N THR A 309 17.87 31.43 -39.30
CA THR A 309 18.17 30.20 -38.55
C THR A 309 18.03 30.41 -37.04
N LEU A 310 18.53 31.53 -36.51
CA LEU A 310 18.37 31.86 -35.09
C LEU A 310 16.89 31.97 -34.67
N THR A 311 16.04 32.62 -35.48
CA THR A 311 14.61 32.74 -35.21
C THR A 311 13.90 31.38 -35.21
N LYS A 312 14.32 30.46 -36.10
CA LYS A 312 13.84 29.07 -36.08
C LYS A 312 14.24 28.31 -34.82
N GLU A 313 15.51 28.41 -34.44
CA GLU A 313 16.00 27.74 -33.24
C GLU A 313 15.31 28.29 -31.98
N LEU A 314 15.06 29.59 -31.92
CA LEU A 314 14.30 30.21 -30.83
C LEU A 314 12.89 29.61 -30.71
N GLU A 315 12.20 29.38 -31.83
CA GLU A 315 10.90 28.68 -31.82
C GLU A 315 11.05 27.23 -31.36
N ALA A 316 12.02 26.48 -31.90
CA ALA A 316 12.25 25.09 -31.52
C ALA A 316 12.62 24.91 -30.03
N LYS A 317 13.27 25.91 -29.41
CA LYS A 317 13.66 25.92 -27.99
C LYS A 317 12.56 26.43 -27.07
N SER A 318 11.47 26.99 -27.60
CA SER A 318 10.33 27.50 -26.81
C SER A 318 9.70 26.39 -25.95
N GLN A 319 9.62 25.17 -26.50
CA GLN A 319 9.12 23.98 -25.81
C GLN A 319 10.02 23.58 -24.63
N LEU A 320 11.35 23.63 -24.81
CA LEU A 320 12.32 23.37 -23.73
C LEU A 320 12.19 24.43 -22.63
N LYS A 321 12.03 25.70 -23.00
CA LYS A 321 11.77 26.80 -22.06
C LYS A 321 10.49 26.58 -21.26
N ALA A 322 9.39 26.23 -21.92
CA ALA A 322 8.13 25.92 -21.27
C ALA A 322 8.28 24.73 -20.29
N ALA A 323 9.02 23.69 -20.67
CA ALA A 323 9.29 22.55 -19.80
C ALA A 323 10.12 22.93 -18.56
N VAL A 324 11.16 23.76 -18.72
CA VAL A 324 11.98 24.26 -17.60
C VAL A 324 11.14 25.09 -16.63
N VAL A 325 10.30 25.99 -17.14
CA VAL A 325 9.40 26.81 -16.33
C VAL A 325 8.38 25.93 -15.60
N CYS A 326 7.72 25.01 -16.30
CA CYS A 326 6.72 24.12 -15.71
C CYS A 326 7.29 23.25 -14.59
N VAL A 327 8.43 22.58 -14.84
CA VAL A 327 9.09 21.74 -13.82
C VAL A 327 9.62 22.61 -12.67
N GLY A 328 10.15 23.80 -12.96
CA GLY A 328 10.61 24.74 -11.95
C GLY A 328 9.48 25.22 -11.03
N THR A 329 8.31 25.57 -11.60
CA THR A 329 7.13 25.96 -10.82
C THR A 329 6.66 24.82 -9.92
N GLN A 330 6.58 23.59 -10.44
CA GLN A 330 6.24 22.41 -9.62
C GLN A 330 7.22 22.21 -8.45
N LEU A 331 8.52 22.47 -8.65
CA LEU A 331 9.52 22.40 -7.58
C LEU A 331 9.37 23.50 -6.54
N VAL A 332 8.85 24.67 -6.93
CA VAL A 332 8.53 25.76 -6.00
C VAL A 332 7.29 25.41 -5.17
N GLU A 333 6.22 24.94 -5.82
CA GLU A 333 4.97 24.52 -5.14
C GLU A 333 5.22 23.38 -4.13
N LEU A 334 6.02 22.37 -4.50
CA LEU A 334 6.39 21.28 -3.60
C LEU A 334 7.27 21.71 -2.41
N ARG A 335 7.78 22.96 -2.42
CA ARG A 335 8.65 23.52 -1.38
C ARG A 335 7.96 24.50 -0.44
N GLU A 336 6.70 24.88 -0.68
CA GLU A 336 6.05 25.96 0.09
C GLU A 336 5.65 25.59 1.53
N GLU A 337 5.74 24.33 1.96
CA GLU A 337 5.38 23.96 3.33
C GLU A 337 6.55 23.89 4.34
N ASP A 338 7.81 23.86 3.89
CA ASP A 338 8.95 23.76 4.82
C ASP A 338 10.23 24.39 4.26
N ARG A 339 10.48 25.65 4.64
CA ARG A 339 11.85 26.19 4.70
C ARG A 339 11.96 27.39 5.65
N ASP A 340 12.69 27.14 6.74
CA ASP A 340 13.51 28.15 7.41
C ASP A 340 14.61 28.63 6.41
N PRO A 341 15.06 29.90 6.45
CA PRO A 341 15.93 30.46 5.41
C PRO A 341 17.39 29.99 5.45
N ASP A 342 17.81 29.24 6.47
CA ASP A 342 19.23 29.04 6.78
C ASP A 342 19.56 27.55 7.05
N GLY A 343 20.39 26.95 6.19
CA GLY A 343 20.97 25.59 6.35
C GLY A 343 20.32 24.49 5.47
N GLY A 344 21.04 23.68 4.70
CA GLY A 344 22.47 23.54 4.46
C GLY A 344 22.73 22.55 3.29
N LEU A 345 23.96 22.55 2.79
CA LEU A 345 24.55 21.62 1.79
C LEU A 345 23.88 21.50 0.41
N GLU A 346 23.42 22.62 -0.16
CA GLU A 346 23.47 22.76 -1.62
C GLU A 346 24.75 23.51 -1.97
N ASP A 347 25.45 23.05 -3.01
CA ASP A 347 26.60 23.69 -3.65
C ASP A 347 26.49 25.22 -3.55
N PRO A 348 27.42 25.91 -2.85
CA PRO A 348 27.28 27.34 -2.51
C PRO A 348 27.11 28.25 -3.74
N ASP A 349 27.45 27.78 -4.94
CA ASP A 349 27.25 28.50 -6.21
C ASP A 349 25.88 28.24 -6.88
N ARG A 350 25.05 27.35 -6.33
CA ARG A 350 23.81 26.90 -6.96
C ARG A 350 22.61 27.75 -6.51
N LEU A 351 22.23 28.70 -7.38
CA LEU A 351 21.10 29.60 -7.16
C LEU A 351 19.79 28.86 -6.82
N PRO A 352 18.92 29.42 -5.97
CA PRO A 352 17.57 28.89 -5.75
C PRO A 352 16.75 28.78 -7.04
N VAL A 353 15.87 27.78 -7.13
CA VAL A 353 15.00 27.54 -8.31
C VAL A 353 14.23 28.81 -8.75
N PRO A 354 13.61 29.60 -7.85
CA PRO A 354 12.95 30.85 -8.24
C PRO A 354 13.89 31.86 -8.93
N SER A 355 15.12 31.99 -8.43
CA SER A 355 16.13 32.88 -9.01
C SER A 355 16.58 32.41 -10.38
N GLN A 356 16.73 31.09 -10.56
CA GLN A 356 17.05 30.50 -11.86
C GLN A 356 15.93 30.73 -12.88
N LEU A 357 14.66 30.58 -12.48
CA LEU A 357 13.50 30.86 -13.34
C LEU A 357 13.43 32.31 -13.78
N ARG A 358 13.63 33.26 -12.85
CA ARG A 358 13.70 34.70 -13.17
C ARG A 358 14.80 35.00 -14.19
N ARG A 359 15.97 34.37 -14.04
CA ARG A 359 17.07 34.52 -14.99
C ARG A 359 16.70 33.94 -16.35
N VAL A 360 16.13 32.75 -16.42
CA VAL A 360 15.65 32.17 -17.69
C VAL A 360 14.70 33.13 -18.40
N GLU A 361 13.73 33.71 -17.69
CA GLU A 361 12.79 34.64 -18.31
C GLU A 361 13.42 35.96 -18.78
N LEU A 362 14.35 36.51 -17.99
CA LEU A 362 15.06 37.73 -18.39
C LEU A 362 15.90 37.51 -19.66
N HIS A 363 16.66 36.42 -19.72
CA HIS A 363 17.48 36.11 -20.89
C HIS A 363 16.62 35.79 -22.12
N TRP A 364 15.56 35.00 -21.93
CA TRP A 364 14.63 34.63 -23.00
C TRP A 364 13.90 35.85 -23.59
N SER A 365 13.35 36.72 -22.76
CA SER A 365 12.68 37.95 -23.20
C SER A 365 13.63 38.90 -23.94
N GLY A 366 14.89 38.98 -23.50
CA GLY A 366 15.95 39.69 -24.22
C GLY A 366 16.17 39.14 -25.64
N LEU A 367 16.29 37.82 -25.79
CA LEU A 367 16.44 37.19 -27.12
C LEU A 367 15.22 37.43 -28.01
N GLN A 368 14.00 37.32 -27.47
CA GLN A 368 12.76 37.59 -28.21
C GLN A 368 12.64 39.03 -28.70
N ALA A 369 13.16 40.00 -27.94
CA ALA A 369 13.18 41.40 -28.35
C ALA A 369 14.28 41.69 -29.38
N ASP A 370 15.45 41.11 -29.19
CA ASP A 370 16.65 41.42 -29.98
C ASP A 370 16.66 40.75 -31.37
N ALA A 371 16.20 39.50 -31.47
CA ALA A 371 16.20 38.73 -32.71
C ALA A 371 15.47 39.44 -33.88
N PRO A 372 14.21 39.91 -33.75
CA PRO A 372 13.51 40.57 -34.84
C PRO A 372 14.09 41.96 -35.19
N VAL A 373 14.79 42.61 -34.25
CA VAL A 373 15.48 43.88 -34.53
C VAL A 373 16.72 43.62 -35.40
N LEU A 374 17.54 42.65 -35.01
CA LEU A 374 18.71 42.24 -35.77
C LEU A 374 18.34 41.77 -37.18
N GLN A 375 17.34 40.89 -37.27
CA GLN A 375 16.89 40.32 -38.53
C GLN A 375 16.40 41.40 -39.50
N ARG A 376 15.66 42.42 -39.03
CA ARG A 376 15.25 43.57 -39.85
C ARG A 376 16.45 44.39 -40.34
N ALA A 377 17.42 44.68 -39.46
CA ALA A 377 18.61 45.44 -39.84
C ALA A 377 19.43 44.72 -40.94
N LEU A 378 19.65 43.41 -40.78
CA LEU A 378 20.35 42.59 -41.78
C LEU A 378 19.55 42.47 -43.08
N HIS A 379 18.23 42.32 -42.99
CA HIS A 379 17.35 42.30 -44.15
C HIS A 379 17.41 43.60 -44.95
N GLU A 380 17.26 44.76 -44.31
CA GLU A 380 17.35 46.07 -44.97
C GLU A 380 18.69 46.27 -45.67
N ARG A 381 19.77 45.81 -45.04
CA ARG A 381 21.12 45.87 -45.62
C ARG A 381 21.26 44.98 -46.84
N TRP A 382 20.70 43.77 -46.82
CA TRP A 382 20.71 42.86 -47.96
C TRP A 382 19.80 43.34 -49.10
N MET A 383 18.61 43.88 -48.80
CA MET A 383 17.70 44.39 -49.84
C MET A 383 18.27 45.60 -50.60
N LYS A 384 19.17 46.39 -50.00
CA LYS A 384 19.89 47.48 -50.69
C LYS A 384 20.79 46.99 -51.83
N THR A 385 21.17 45.71 -51.86
CA THR A 385 22.04 45.15 -52.90
C THR A 385 21.30 44.40 -53.99
N LEU A 386 20.00 44.12 -53.81
CA LEU A 386 19.22 43.29 -54.74
C LEU A 386 18.19 44.11 -55.51
N SER A 387 18.04 43.79 -56.79
CA SER A 387 16.87 44.21 -57.57
C SER A 387 15.60 43.50 -57.09
N GLN A 388 14.43 44.07 -57.41
CA GLN A 388 13.15 43.42 -57.10
C GLN A 388 12.98 42.07 -57.82
N GLN A 389 13.56 41.89 -59.02
CA GLN A 389 13.52 40.61 -59.73
C GLN A 389 14.34 39.53 -59.02
N GLU A 390 15.55 39.87 -58.53
CA GLU A 390 16.41 38.93 -57.80
C GLU A 390 15.79 38.56 -56.45
N ALA A 391 15.21 39.52 -55.73
CA ALA A 391 14.50 39.25 -54.48
C ALA A 391 13.26 38.35 -54.69
N LEU A 392 12.59 38.48 -55.84
CA LEU A 392 11.46 37.62 -56.21
C LEU A 392 11.92 36.18 -56.47
N LEU A 393 13.01 35.98 -57.20
CA LEU A 393 13.58 34.65 -57.45
C LEU A 393 14.06 33.96 -56.17
N GLU A 394 14.70 34.70 -55.27
CA GLU A 394 15.12 34.19 -53.96
C GLU A 394 13.93 33.71 -53.11
N LEU A 395 12.84 34.49 -53.09
CA LEU A 395 11.64 34.11 -52.33
C LEU A 395 10.90 32.92 -52.96
N GLN A 396 10.89 32.82 -54.30
CA GLN A 396 10.37 31.65 -55.01
C GLN A 396 11.15 30.39 -54.68
N ALA A 397 12.50 30.45 -54.71
CA ALA A 397 13.36 29.32 -54.39
C ALA A 397 13.15 28.85 -52.94
N TRP A 398 13.04 29.78 -51.99
CA TRP A 398 12.74 29.43 -50.60
C TRP A 398 11.36 28.77 -50.46
N LEU A 399 10.32 29.31 -51.12
CA LEU A 399 8.97 28.72 -51.08
C LEU A 399 8.93 27.29 -51.64
N GLU A 400 9.65 27.01 -52.72
CA GLU A 400 9.74 25.66 -53.30
C GLU A 400 10.35 24.65 -52.32
N VAL A 401 11.41 25.06 -51.63
CA VAL A 401 12.04 24.22 -50.60
C VAL A 401 11.11 24.02 -49.41
N ALA A 402 10.42 25.07 -48.96
CA ALA A 402 9.48 25.00 -47.84
C ALA A 402 8.28 24.09 -48.13
N GLU A 403 7.67 24.22 -49.31
CA GLU A 403 6.57 23.35 -49.77
C GLU A 403 7.03 21.89 -49.90
N SER A 404 8.21 21.63 -50.48
CA SER A 404 8.75 20.28 -50.65
C SER A 404 9.04 19.61 -49.30
N ARG A 405 9.63 20.35 -48.36
CA ARG A 405 9.93 19.88 -47.00
C ARG A 405 8.65 19.52 -46.24
N LEU A 406 7.63 20.36 -46.33
CA LEU A 406 6.33 20.10 -45.70
C LEU A 406 5.69 18.82 -46.26
N GLU A 407 5.70 18.65 -47.58
CA GLU A 407 5.11 17.48 -48.23
C GLU A 407 5.87 16.18 -47.90
N GLU A 408 7.20 16.23 -47.77
CA GLU A 408 8.00 15.10 -47.32
C GLU A 408 7.60 14.63 -45.91
N HIS A 409 7.50 15.55 -44.95
CA HIS A 409 7.11 15.21 -43.58
C HIS A 409 5.65 14.74 -43.50
N ARG A 410 4.77 15.33 -44.31
CA ARG A 410 3.36 14.93 -44.43
C ARG A 410 3.22 13.52 -45.00
N GLY A 411 3.98 13.19 -46.05
CA GLY A 411 4.00 11.86 -46.65
C GLY A 411 4.41 10.76 -45.67
N ARG A 412 5.30 11.06 -44.70
CA ARG A 412 5.70 10.13 -43.64
C ARG A 412 4.59 9.88 -42.61
N VAL A 413 3.82 10.91 -42.27
CA VAL A 413 2.69 10.82 -41.32
C VAL A 413 1.46 10.15 -41.96
N ASN A 414 1.22 10.38 -43.25
CA ASN A 414 0.11 9.78 -44.00
C ASN A 414 0.30 8.27 -44.28
N GLY A 415 1.46 7.70 -43.94
CA GLY A 415 1.68 6.25 -43.93
C GLY A 415 0.87 5.53 -42.84
N SER A 416 0.63 4.23 -43.00
CA SER A 416 -0.28 3.42 -42.16
C SER A 416 0.13 3.22 -40.69
N SER A 417 1.12 3.97 -40.17
CA SER A 417 1.48 4.00 -38.75
C SER A 417 2.33 5.23 -38.39
N ALA A 418 1.72 6.40 -38.23
CA ALA A 418 2.43 7.58 -37.72
C ALA A 418 2.83 7.40 -36.25
N SER A 419 4.13 7.35 -35.97
CA SER A 419 4.64 7.36 -34.60
C SER A 419 4.54 8.75 -33.96
N ASP A 420 4.58 8.83 -32.63
CA ASP A 420 4.62 10.13 -31.94
C ASP A 420 5.88 10.94 -32.30
N ALA A 421 6.97 10.26 -32.66
CA ALA A 421 8.16 10.91 -33.17
C ALA A 421 7.96 11.50 -34.58
N ASP A 422 7.12 10.89 -35.41
CA ASP A 422 6.76 11.43 -36.74
C ASP A 422 5.87 12.66 -36.61
N LEU A 423 4.85 12.61 -35.74
CA LEU A 423 4.00 13.76 -35.43
C LEU A 423 4.82 14.91 -34.83
N GLY A 424 5.72 14.62 -33.89
CA GLY A 424 6.61 15.63 -33.31
C GLY A 424 7.57 16.26 -34.33
N ARG A 425 8.03 15.49 -35.33
CA ARG A 425 8.83 16.03 -36.46
C ARG A 425 8.00 16.92 -37.37
N LEU A 426 6.77 16.52 -37.71
CA LEU A 426 5.88 17.32 -38.54
C LEU A 426 5.49 18.64 -37.85
N LEU A 427 5.12 18.59 -36.57
CA LEU A 427 4.82 19.78 -35.75
C LEU A 427 5.98 20.78 -35.80
N ARG A 428 7.21 20.29 -35.54
CA ARG A 428 8.41 21.11 -35.58
C ARG A 428 8.66 21.72 -36.95
N CYS A 429 8.51 20.92 -38.02
CA CYS A 429 8.66 21.42 -39.39
C CYS A 429 7.65 22.54 -39.71
N CYS A 430 6.41 22.42 -39.24
CA CYS A 430 5.39 23.44 -39.42
C CYS A 430 5.71 24.73 -38.63
N GLU A 431 6.10 24.61 -37.35
CA GLU A 431 6.50 25.75 -36.50
C GLU A 431 7.72 26.48 -37.08
N GLU A 432 8.75 25.74 -37.49
CA GLU A 432 9.95 26.27 -38.13
C GLU A 432 9.63 26.99 -39.45
N SER A 433 8.77 26.40 -40.29
CA SER A 433 8.40 27.00 -41.58
C SER A 433 7.55 28.26 -41.38
N ARG A 434 6.69 28.30 -40.36
CA ARG A 434 5.94 29.50 -39.96
C ARG A 434 6.88 30.62 -39.45
N ALA A 435 7.92 30.27 -38.69
CA ALA A 435 8.93 31.22 -38.26
C ALA A 435 9.73 31.79 -39.44
N GLU A 436 10.16 30.94 -40.39
CA GLU A 436 10.80 31.36 -41.64
C GLU A 436 9.88 32.28 -42.47
N MET A 437 8.60 31.94 -42.62
CA MET A 437 7.62 32.81 -43.30
C MET A 437 7.51 34.18 -42.63
N THR A 438 7.44 34.21 -41.29
CA THR A 438 7.40 35.47 -40.55
C THR A 438 8.65 36.29 -40.83
N ALA A 439 9.81 35.64 -40.99
CA ALA A 439 11.05 36.30 -41.30
C ALA A 439 11.10 36.87 -42.72
N HIS A 440 10.65 36.10 -43.71
CA HIS A 440 10.61 36.51 -45.12
C HIS A 440 9.48 37.48 -45.48
N ARG A 441 8.57 37.79 -44.53
CA ARG A 441 7.51 38.78 -44.74
C ARG A 441 8.03 40.15 -45.17
N ALA A 442 9.18 40.57 -44.64
CA ALA A 442 9.80 41.84 -45.04
C ALA A 442 10.23 41.85 -46.52
N THR A 443 10.69 40.71 -47.05
CA THR A 443 10.99 40.53 -48.49
C THR A 443 9.72 40.63 -49.32
N LEU A 444 8.62 40.00 -48.89
CA LEU A 444 7.33 40.09 -49.57
C LEU A 444 6.79 41.53 -49.62
N ASP A 445 6.93 42.25 -48.51
CA ASP A 445 6.54 43.66 -48.40
C ASP A 445 7.42 44.55 -49.31
N TYR A 446 8.72 44.24 -49.45
CA TYR A 446 9.63 44.91 -50.38
C TYR A 446 9.23 44.72 -51.84
N LEU A 447 8.85 43.50 -52.24
CA LEU A 447 8.34 43.19 -53.57
C LEU A 447 7.01 43.89 -53.87
N SER A 448 6.20 44.15 -52.84
CA SER A 448 4.91 44.83 -52.95
C SER A 448 5.03 46.35 -53.13
N ARG A 449 6.25 46.92 -53.07
CA ARG A 449 6.47 48.34 -53.32
C ARG A 449 6.34 48.67 -54.81
N PRO A 450 5.72 49.81 -55.16
CA PRO A 450 5.63 50.24 -56.55
C PRO A 450 7.01 50.30 -57.21
N LEU A 451 7.13 49.68 -58.39
CA LEU A 451 8.26 49.90 -59.28
C LEU A 451 8.32 51.40 -59.60
N HIS A 452 9.44 52.06 -59.29
CA HIS A 452 9.63 53.46 -59.65
C HIS A 452 9.81 53.56 -61.16
N THR A 453 8.75 53.88 -61.89
CA THR A 453 8.84 54.21 -63.31
C THR A 453 9.34 55.64 -63.47
N CYS A 454 10.52 55.77 -64.06
CA CYS A 454 11.09 57.04 -64.48
C CYS A 454 10.76 57.23 -65.97
N GLY A 455 10.00 58.27 -66.29
CA GLY A 455 10.00 58.88 -67.63
C GLY A 455 8.93 58.39 -68.61
N THR A 456 8.23 59.36 -69.17
CA THR A 456 7.13 59.28 -70.14
C THR A 456 7.49 58.74 -71.54
N GLU A 457 8.44 57.81 -71.68
CA GLU A 457 8.84 57.22 -72.97
C GLU A 457 9.06 55.69 -72.94
N ASP A 458 8.35 54.94 -72.08
CA ASP A 458 8.43 53.47 -72.09
C ASP A 458 7.65 52.84 -73.24
N GLY A 459 8.39 52.24 -74.19
CA GLY A 459 7.86 51.46 -75.31
C GLY A 459 7.04 50.23 -74.88
N GLN A 460 6.41 49.55 -75.85
CA GLN A 460 5.63 48.32 -75.60
C GLN A 460 6.38 47.25 -74.80
N ARG A 461 7.71 47.22 -74.89
CA ARG A 461 8.60 46.29 -74.17
C ARG A 461 8.62 46.50 -72.66
N GLY A 462 8.72 47.75 -72.18
CA GLY A 462 8.70 48.05 -70.73
C GLY A 462 7.34 47.73 -70.09
N ARG A 463 6.24 47.91 -70.84
CA ARG A 463 4.90 47.48 -70.41
C ARG A 463 4.75 45.97 -70.32
N GLN A 464 5.37 45.22 -71.24
CA GLN A 464 5.37 43.75 -71.19
C GLN A 464 6.17 43.22 -70.01
N GLU A 465 7.37 43.76 -69.75
CA GLU A 465 8.22 43.39 -68.62
C GLU A 465 7.54 43.71 -67.27
N HIS A 466 6.86 44.86 -67.16
CA HIS A 466 6.09 45.22 -65.97
C HIS A 466 4.90 44.27 -65.72
N ASN A 467 4.17 43.90 -66.79
CA ASN A 467 3.07 42.93 -66.68
C ASN A 467 3.56 41.54 -66.28
N GLN A 468 4.70 41.08 -66.82
CA GLN A 468 5.30 39.80 -66.45
C GLN A 468 5.71 39.76 -64.98
N PHE A 469 6.36 40.82 -64.48
CA PHE A 469 6.71 40.93 -63.06
C PHE A 469 5.46 40.87 -62.17
N ALA A 470 4.39 41.60 -62.52
CA ALA A 470 3.15 41.59 -61.77
C ALA A 470 2.46 40.20 -61.76
N GLU A 471 2.52 39.45 -62.87
CA GLU A 471 2.03 38.07 -62.93
C GLU A 471 2.86 37.13 -62.03
N GLU A 472 4.19 37.22 -62.08
CA GLU A 472 5.09 36.42 -61.24
C GLU A 472 4.88 36.71 -59.75
N GLN A 473 4.72 37.98 -59.39
CA GLN A 473 4.39 38.42 -58.03
C GLN A 473 3.01 37.92 -57.59
N GLY A 474 2.00 37.95 -58.47
CA GLY A 474 0.67 37.41 -58.20
C GLY A 474 0.70 35.91 -57.92
N ARG A 475 1.46 35.14 -58.71
CA ARG A 475 1.66 33.70 -58.48
C ARG A 475 2.37 33.42 -57.16
N LEU A 476 3.40 34.21 -56.85
CA LEU A 476 4.14 34.14 -55.59
C LEU A 476 3.23 34.37 -54.39
N ASN A 477 2.43 35.45 -54.40
CA ASN A 477 1.46 35.78 -53.35
C ASN A 477 0.44 34.66 -53.15
N HIS A 478 -0.06 34.07 -54.23
CA HIS A 478 -1.00 32.95 -54.16
C HIS A 478 -0.38 31.70 -53.51
N ARG A 479 0.86 31.35 -53.88
CA ARG A 479 1.60 30.24 -53.24
C ARG A 479 1.88 30.51 -51.77
N TRP A 480 2.30 31.74 -51.43
CA TRP A 480 2.53 32.16 -50.06
C TRP A 480 1.29 31.98 -49.18
N LEU A 481 0.13 32.49 -49.62
CA LEU A 481 -1.13 32.37 -48.88
C LEU A 481 -1.57 30.90 -48.74
N ARG A 482 -1.43 30.11 -49.82
CA ARG A 482 -1.73 28.67 -49.79
C ARG A 482 -0.85 27.93 -48.77
N LEU A 483 0.45 28.22 -48.75
CA LEU A 483 1.37 27.59 -47.80
C LEU A 483 1.00 27.97 -46.36
N LEU A 484 0.66 29.24 -46.12
CA LEU A 484 0.21 29.71 -44.80
C LEU A 484 -1.05 28.96 -44.33
N GLU A 485 -2.08 28.89 -45.17
CA GLU A 485 -3.30 28.15 -44.87
C GLU A 485 -3.02 26.66 -44.61
N THR A 486 -2.13 26.06 -45.41
CA THR A 486 -1.74 24.66 -45.25
C THR A 486 -1.02 24.45 -43.92
N LEU A 487 -0.09 25.33 -43.55
CA LEU A 487 0.63 25.25 -42.29
C LEU A 487 -0.30 25.42 -41.09
N ASP A 488 -1.23 26.39 -41.12
CA ASP A 488 -2.20 26.60 -40.04
C ASP A 488 -3.10 25.36 -39.86
N CYS A 489 -3.66 24.83 -40.95
CA CYS A 489 -4.45 23.59 -40.89
C CYS A 489 -3.65 22.41 -40.35
N GLN A 490 -2.41 22.21 -40.82
CA GLN A 490 -1.56 21.11 -40.37
C GLN A 490 -1.13 21.25 -38.90
N LEU A 491 -0.85 22.48 -38.43
CA LEU A 491 -0.55 22.73 -37.02
C LEU A 491 -1.74 22.33 -36.14
N ASP A 492 -2.94 22.78 -36.50
CA ASP A 492 -4.16 22.46 -35.74
C ASP A 492 -4.43 20.95 -35.72
N GLU A 493 -4.34 20.28 -36.88
CA GLU A 493 -4.52 18.84 -37.01
C GLU A 493 -3.53 18.04 -36.16
N VAL A 494 -2.23 18.34 -36.27
CA VAL A 494 -1.18 17.62 -35.53
C VAL A 494 -1.28 17.88 -34.03
N GLN A 495 -1.53 19.12 -33.61
CA GLN A 495 -1.72 19.44 -32.19
C GLN A 495 -2.96 18.76 -31.62
N GLN A 496 -4.06 18.68 -32.37
CA GLN A 496 -5.28 18.01 -31.94
C GLN A 496 -5.08 16.50 -31.84
N GLU A 497 -4.37 15.89 -32.79
CA GLU A 497 -4.02 14.46 -32.76
C GLU A 497 -3.08 14.13 -31.61
N MET A 498 -2.07 14.96 -31.33
CA MET A 498 -1.20 14.76 -30.17
C MET A 498 -1.98 14.89 -28.85
N ARG A 499 -2.91 15.85 -28.76
CA ARG A 499 -3.81 16.00 -27.59
C ARG A 499 -4.70 14.77 -27.40
N SER A 500 -5.33 14.28 -28.47
CA SER A 500 -6.21 13.10 -28.41
C SER A 500 -5.44 11.85 -27.96
N ARG A 501 -4.22 11.64 -28.47
CA ARG A 501 -3.33 10.53 -28.06
C ARG A 501 -2.91 10.64 -26.61
N ALA A 502 -2.55 11.84 -26.15
CA ALA A 502 -2.16 12.08 -24.76
C ALA A 502 -3.31 11.81 -23.79
N GLU A 503 -4.53 12.25 -24.10
CA GLU A 503 -5.74 11.97 -23.31
C GLU A 503 -6.03 10.47 -23.24
N GLN A 504 -5.89 9.77 -24.37
CA GLN A 504 -6.12 8.34 -24.45
C GLN A 504 -5.08 7.55 -23.64
N GLU A 505 -3.81 7.92 -23.73
CA GLU A 505 -2.73 7.34 -22.92
C GLU A 505 -2.97 7.58 -21.42
N ALA A 506 -3.38 8.78 -21.02
CA ALA A 506 -3.71 9.09 -19.62
C ALA A 506 -4.85 8.21 -19.09
N ARG A 507 -5.91 8.01 -19.90
CA ARG A 507 -7.02 7.10 -19.56
C ARG A 507 -6.53 5.67 -19.40
N LEU A 508 -5.70 5.18 -20.34
CA LEU A 508 -5.13 3.83 -20.26
C LEU A 508 -4.26 3.65 -19.02
N GLN A 509 -3.43 4.64 -18.67
CA GLN A 509 -2.60 4.59 -17.47
C GLN A 509 -3.45 4.53 -16.19
N GLN A 510 -4.51 5.34 -16.10
CA GLN A 510 -5.44 5.31 -14.97
C GLN A 510 -6.13 3.95 -14.82
N ILE A 511 -6.52 3.33 -15.94
CA ILE A 511 -7.15 2.00 -15.93
C ILE A 511 -6.12 0.95 -15.50
N ASN A 512 -4.90 1.00 -16.02
CA ASN A 512 -3.84 0.05 -15.68
C ASN A 512 -3.38 0.17 -14.22
N SER A 513 -3.28 1.39 -13.67
CA SER A 513 -2.97 1.57 -12.25
C SER A 513 -4.08 0.99 -11.38
N TRP A 514 -5.34 1.20 -11.76
CA TRP A 514 -6.47 0.63 -11.05
C TRP A 514 -6.48 -0.91 -11.11
N ILE A 515 -6.22 -1.52 -12.27
CA ILE A 515 -6.05 -2.97 -12.41
C ILE A 515 -4.97 -3.49 -11.46
N ALA A 516 -3.83 -2.81 -11.39
CA ALA A 516 -2.73 -3.18 -10.49
C ALA A 516 -3.13 -3.07 -9.00
N ASP A 517 -3.90 -2.04 -8.63
CA ASP A 517 -4.42 -1.88 -7.27
C ASP A 517 -5.44 -2.96 -6.90
N GLN A 518 -6.33 -3.33 -7.83
CA GLN A 518 -7.28 -4.43 -7.62
C GLN A 518 -6.55 -5.77 -7.44
N ASN A 519 -5.56 -6.08 -8.28
CA ASN A 519 -4.75 -7.29 -8.12
C ASN A 519 -4.07 -7.34 -6.73
N ARG A 520 -3.44 -6.24 -6.30
CA ARG A 520 -2.82 -6.14 -4.97
C ARG A 520 -3.83 -6.32 -3.84
N TRP A 521 -5.04 -5.79 -4.01
CA TRP A 521 -6.12 -5.99 -3.06
C TRP A 521 -6.56 -7.46 -3.02
N MET A 522 -6.81 -8.09 -4.17
CA MET A 522 -7.21 -9.50 -4.24
C MET A 522 -6.16 -10.42 -3.62
N ASP A 523 -4.87 -10.20 -3.89
CA ASP A 523 -3.78 -10.94 -3.27
C ASP A 523 -3.77 -10.81 -1.74
N SER A 524 -4.18 -9.64 -1.23
CA SER A 524 -4.31 -9.39 0.21
C SER A 524 -5.63 -9.93 0.80
N ALA A 525 -6.70 -9.96 0.02
CA ALA A 525 -8.01 -10.48 0.42
C ALA A 525 -8.05 -12.01 0.43
N ARG A 526 -7.13 -12.68 -0.29
CA ARG A 526 -6.87 -14.12 -0.18
C ARG A 526 -6.36 -14.55 1.21
N THR A 527 -5.91 -13.61 2.05
CA THR A 527 -5.69 -13.86 3.48
C THR A 527 -6.99 -13.62 4.29
N PRO A 528 -7.46 -14.62 5.07
CA PRO A 528 -8.86 -14.77 5.44
C PRO A 528 -9.28 -13.75 6.50
N SER A 529 -9.90 -12.65 6.08
CA SER A 529 -10.54 -11.70 6.99
C SER A 529 -11.87 -11.21 6.42
N SER A 530 -12.94 -11.86 6.89
CA SER A 530 -14.36 -11.55 6.73
C SER A 530 -15.01 -11.81 5.34
N LEU A 531 -15.69 -12.95 5.25
CA LEU A 531 -16.46 -13.38 4.06
C LEU A 531 -17.53 -12.38 3.61
N THR A 532 -18.08 -11.60 4.54
CA THR A 532 -19.20 -10.67 4.32
C THR A 532 -18.79 -9.25 3.93
N GLU A 533 -17.55 -8.82 4.23
CA GLU A 533 -16.96 -7.64 3.59
C GLU A 533 -16.44 -8.02 2.21
N LEU A 534 -15.90 -9.24 2.06
CA LEU A 534 -15.50 -9.80 0.77
C LEU A 534 -16.66 -9.77 -0.24
N GLN A 535 -17.84 -10.31 0.09
CA GLN A 535 -19.00 -10.32 -0.83
C GLN A 535 -19.50 -8.93 -1.24
N ARG A 536 -19.72 -8.00 -0.30
CA ARG A 536 -20.13 -6.62 -0.64
C ARG A 536 -19.07 -5.85 -1.43
N SER A 537 -17.79 -6.16 -1.20
CA SER A 537 -16.67 -5.56 -1.95
C SER A 537 -16.49 -6.17 -3.34
N VAL A 538 -16.81 -7.47 -3.51
CA VAL A 538 -16.78 -8.17 -4.80
C VAL A 538 -17.85 -7.61 -5.73
N ASP A 539 -19.09 -7.43 -5.26
CA ASP A 539 -20.15 -6.84 -6.10
C ASP A 539 -19.79 -5.40 -6.54
N ALA A 540 -19.26 -4.59 -5.61
CA ALA A 540 -18.79 -3.24 -5.91
C ALA A 540 -17.52 -3.20 -6.79
N ALA A 541 -16.70 -4.26 -6.78
CA ALA A 541 -15.58 -4.43 -7.69
C ALA A 541 -16.07 -4.87 -9.08
N GLN A 542 -17.04 -5.79 -9.15
CA GLN A 542 -17.65 -6.30 -10.38
C GLN A 542 -18.25 -5.18 -11.23
N GLU A 543 -19.11 -4.32 -10.64
CA GLU A 543 -19.71 -3.17 -11.33
C GLU A 543 -18.64 -2.20 -11.86
N LYS A 544 -17.55 -2.00 -11.10
CA LYS A 544 -16.42 -1.15 -11.52
C LYS A 544 -15.60 -1.79 -12.63
N ILE A 545 -15.38 -3.11 -12.61
CA ILE A 545 -14.72 -3.85 -13.69
C ILE A 545 -15.52 -3.69 -14.98
N GLU A 546 -16.85 -3.87 -14.93
CA GLU A 546 -17.73 -3.73 -16.09
C GLU A 546 -17.70 -2.29 -16.66
N HIS A 547 -17.77 -1.27 -15.81
CA HIS A 547 -17.68 0.13 -16.24
C HIS A 547 -16.33 0.46 -16.90
N ARG A 548 -15.23 -0.08 -16.35
CA ARG A 548 -13.88 0.10 -16.92
C ARG A 548 -13.67 -0.70 -18.21
N ALA A 549 -14.22 -1.90 -18.31
CA ALA A 549 -14.20 -2.70 -19.53
C ALA A 549 -15.01 -2.01 -20.65
N ALA A 550 -16.16 -1.43 -20.33
CA ALA A 550 -16.94 -0.61 -21.27
C ALA A 550 -16.16 0.61 -21.76
N ALA A 551 -15.47 1.32 -20.86
CA ALA A 551 -14.61 2.45 -21.23
C ALA A 551 -13.43 2.03 -22.14
N LEU A 552 -12.82 0.87 -21.89
CA LEU A 552 -11.77 0.32 -22.76
C LEU A 552 -12.32 -0.07 -24.14
N GLN A 553 -13.49 -0.70 -24.20
CA GLN A 553 -14.18 -1.09 -25.45
C GLN A 553 -14.58 0.14 -26.27
N GLU A 554 -15.09 1.19 -25.62
CA GLU A 554 -15.38 2.47 -26.27
C GLU A 554 -14.10 3.09 -26.83
N SER A 555 -13.03 3.07 -26.05
CA SER A 555 -11.74 3.62 -26.47
C SER A 555 -11.12 2.85 -27.64
N ARG A 556 -11.30 1.52 -27.67
CA ARG A 556 -10.98 0.66 -28.82
C ARG A 556 -11.82 1.05 -30.04
N GLY A 557 -13.12 1.26 -29.87
CA GLY A 557 -14.02 1.70 -30.94
C GLY A 557 -13.59 3.02 -31.56
N ARG A 558 -13.18 4.00 -30.75
CA ARG A 558 -12.65 5.29 -31.21
C ARG A 558 -11.32 5.12 -31.96
N LEU A 559 -10.44 4.24 -31.51
CA LEU A 559 -9.16 3.94 -32.18
C LEU A 559 -9.34 3.20 -33.52
N VAL A 560 -10.35 2.33 -33.64
CA VAL A 560 -10.61 1.57 -34.87
C VAL A 560 -11.41 2.41 -35.89
N GLY A 561 -12.23 3.36 -35.43
CA GLY A 561 -13.02 4.25 -36.28
C GLY A 561 -12.31 5.53 -36.73
N GLY A 562 -11.28 5.99 -36.01
CA GLY A 562 -10.42 7.11 -36.41
C GLY A 562 -9.26 6.62 -37.29
N GLY A 563 -9.22 7.04 -38.55
CA GLY A 563 -8.33 6.52 -39.60
C GLY A 563 -6.81 6.70 -39.42
N THR A 564 -6.33 7.12 -38.24
CA THR A 564 -4.92 7.47 -37.97
C THR A 564 -4.43 6.98 -36.59
N SER A 565 -5.00 5.89 -36.07
CA SER A 565 -4.64 5.39 -34.74
C SER A 565 -3.34 4.58 -34.72
N SER A 566 -2.48 4.87 -33.75
CA SER A 566 -1.24 4.13 -33.51
C SER A 566 -1.51 2.66 -33.17
N ARG A 567 -0.95 1.72 -33.96
CA ARG A 567 -1.03 0.27 -33.73
C ARG A 567 -0.58 -0.12 -32.32
N ASP A 568 0.38 0.60 -31.76
CA ASP A 568 0.89 0.35 -30.41
C ASP A 568 -0.14 0.68 -29.33
N LEU A 569 -0.90 1.78 -29.50
CA LEU A 569 -2.01 2.13 -28.59
C LEU A 569 -3.14 1.12 -28.68
N ILE A 570 -3.44 0.60 -29.88
CA ILE A 570 -4.44 -0.46 -30.07
C ILE A 570 -3.99 -1.74 -29.36
N ALA A 571 -2.74 -2.17 -29.56
CA ALA A 571 -2.20 -3.37 -28.91
C ALA A 571 -2.16 -3.24 -27.38
N ARG A 572 -1.81 -2.07 -26.85
CA ARG A 572 -1.83 -1.80 -25.40
C ARG A 572 -3.25 -1.79 -24.84
N THR A 573 -4.20 -1.18 -25.57
CA THR A 573 -5.63 -1.20 -25.20
C THR A 573 -6.16 -2.63 -25.16
N GLU A 574 -5.80 -3.46 -26.15
CA GLU A 574 -6.22 -4.87 -26.21
C GLU A 574 -5.63 -5.69 -25.04
N LYS A 575 -4.37 -5.46 -24.67
CA LYS A 575 -3.77 -6.07 -23.47
C LYS A 575 -4.50 -5.64 -22.18
N SER A 576 -4.87 -4.37 -22.05
CA SER A 576 -5.66 -3.89 -20.91
C SER A 576 -7.06 -4.50 -20.87
N ILE A 577 -7.70 -4.70 -22.04
CA ILE A 577 -8.99 -5.39 -22.16
C ILE A 577 -8.85 -6.85 -21.68
N GLN A 578 -7.81 -7.55 -22.12
CA GLN A 578 -7.53 -8.92 -21.68
C GLN A 578 -7.27 -8.99 -20.16
N ALA A 579 -6.54 -8.03 -19.60
CA ALA A 579 -6.29 -7.95 -18.17
C ALA A 579 -7.58 -7.69 -17.37
N CYS A 580 -8.47 -6.80 -17.85
CA CYS A 580 -9.80 -6.61 -17.26
C CYS A 580 -10.65 -7.88 -17.34
N ALA A 581 -10.63 -8.60 -18.47
CA ALA A 581 -11.37 -9.85 -18.61
C ALA A 581 -10.84 -10.94 -17.65
N ALA A 582 -9.52 -11.00 -17.43
CA ALA A 582 -8.91 -11.91 -16.46
C ALA A 582 -9.32 -11.57 -15.01
N LEU A 583 -9.47 -10.28 -14.67
CA LEU A 583 -9.99 -9.86 -13.36
C LEU A 583 -11.44 -10.30 -13.12
N THR A 584 -12.28 -10.34 -14.16
CA THR A 584 -13.68 -10.81 -14.05
C THR A 584 -13.78 -12.32 -13.84
N GLN A 585 -12.77 -13.09 -14.25
CA GLN A 585 -12.75 -14.55 -14.16
C GLN A 585 -12.15 -15.09 -12.85
N GLN A 586 -11.50 -14.23 -12.06
CA GLN A 586 -10.90 -14.55 -10.76
C GLN A 586 -11.86 -14.23 -9.62
#